data_AF-A0ABD0PG92-F1
#
_entry.id   AF-A0ABD0PG92-F1
#
_cell.length_a   1.000
_cell.length_b   1.000
_cell.length_c   1.000
_cell.angle_alpha   90.00
_cell.angle_beta   90.00
_cell.angle_gamma   90.00
#
_symmetry.space_group_name_H-M   'P 1'
#
loop_
_entity.id
_entity.type
_entity.pdbx_description
1 polymer ?
#
loop_
_entity_poly.entity_id
_entity_poly.type
_entity_poly.pdbx_seq_one_letter_code
_entity_poly.pdbx_strand_id
1 'polypeptide(L)' 'LIRLQELIKAPSRYNIRLKIRQLPAETKDAKPLLKEMKRGKEFHVIFDCGHEMAAGILKQ' A
#
# COMPACT_ATOMS: atom_id res chain seq x y z
N LEU A 1 -2.51 16.31 -0.21
CA LEU A 1 -1.89 15.32 0.69
C LEU A 1 -2.97 14.68 1.56
N ILE A 2 -3.12 13.36 1.54
CA ILE A 2 -3.99 12.65 2.49
C ILE A 2 -3.17 12.39 3.74
N ARG A 3 -3.69 12.73 4.93
CA ARG A 3 -3.03 12.42 6.20
C ARG A 3 -3.38 10.98 6.59
N LEU A 4 -2.39 10.14 6.87
CA LEU A 4 -2.59 8.73 7.22
C LEU A 4 -3.59 8.55 8.38
N GLN A 5 -3.55 9.46 9.36
CA GLN A 5 -4.50 9.51 10.48
C GLN A 5 -5.98 9.62 10.07
N GLU A 6 -6.28 10.29 8.95
CA GLU A 6 -7.65 10.39 8.43
C GLU A 6 -8.04 9.14 7.64
N LEU A 7 -7.07 8.47 7.03
CA LEU A 7 -7.28 7.19 6.34
C LEU A 7 -7.64 6.08 7.34
N ILE A 8 -7.04 6.08 8.54
CA ILE A 8 -7.34 5.12 9.61
C ILE A 8 -8.78 5.29 10.13
N LYS A 9 -9.34 6.50 10.08
CA LYS A 9 -10.72 6.79 10.50
C LYS A 9 -11.75 6.52 9.39
N ALA A 10 -11.30 6.29 8.15
CA ALA A 10 -12.18 6.13 7.00
C ALA A 10 -13.11 4.90 7.08
N PRO A 11 -12.71 3.74 7.65
CA PRO A 11 -13.60 2.58 7.74
C PRO A 11 -14.88 2.86 8.52
N SER A 12 -14.78 3.55 9.66
CA SER A 12 -15.93 3.86 10.51
C SER A 12 -16.80 5.01 9.97
N ARG A 13 -16.21 5.96 9.24
CA ARG A 13 -16.93 7.14 8.72
C ARG A 13 -17.55 6.96 7.35
N TYR A 14 -16.90 6.20 6.47
CA TYR A 14 -17.23 6.13 5.05
C TYR A 14 -17.51 4.71 4.56
N ASN A 15 -17.55 3.72 5.47
CA ASN A 15 -17.73 2.30 5.14
C ASN A 15 -16.70 1.79 4.10
N ILE A 16 -15.48 2.33 4.16
CA ILE A 16 -14.38 1.93 3.27
C ILE A 16 -13.60 0.79 3.93
N ARG A 17 -13.50 -0.35 3.25
CA ARG A 17 -12.64 -1.44 3.71
C ARG A 17 -11.18 -1.07 3.45
N LEU A 18 -10.38 -1.06 4.51
CA LEU A 18 -8.95 -0.75 4.43
C LEU A 18 -8.12 -1.96 4.83
N LYS A 19 -7.02 -2.19 4.10
CA LYS A 19 -5.97 -3.15 4.50
C LYS A 19 -4.65 -2.41 4.57
N ILE A 20 -3.96 -2.53 5.70
CA ILE A 20 -2.63 -1.96 5.91
C ILE A 20 -1.60 -3.07 5.69
N ARG A 21 -0.58 -2.79 4.89
CA ARG A 21 0.52 -3.71 4.57
C ARG A 21 1.85 -2.95 4.70
N GLN A 22 2.88 -3.64 5.17
CA GLN A 22 4.22 -3.08 5.31
C GLN A 22 5.03 -3.36 4.04
N LEU A 23 5.69 -2.32 3.51
CA LEU A 23 6.68 -2.51 2.45
C LEU A 23 7.94 -3.19 3.02
N PRO A 24 8.58 -4.11 2.28
CA PRO A 24 9.77 -4.81 2.76
C PRO A 24 10.92 -3.82 3.01
N ALA A 25 11.40 -3.76 4.25
CA ALA A 25 12.46 -2.83 4.65
C ALA A 25 13.86 -3.29 4.21
N GLU A 26 14.10 -4.60 4.20
CA GLU A 26 15.43 -5.20 4.01
C GLU A 26 15.70 -5.65 2.57
N THR A 27 14.64 -5.95 1.81
CA THR A 27 14.74 -6.42 0.42
C THR A 27 14.07 -5.44 -0.54
N LYS A 28 14.70 -5.23 -1.70
CA LYS A 28 14.12 -4.46 -2.80
C LYS A 28 13.06 -5.24 -3.58
N ASP A 29 12.90 -6.54 -3.31
CA ASP A 29 11.89 -7.37 -3.97
C ASP A 29 10.53 -7.27 -3.28
N ALA A 30 9.62 -6.52 -3.90
CA ALA A 30 8.23 -6.37 -3.49
C ALA A 30 7.29 -7.35 -4.20
N LYS A 31 7.77 -8.17 -5.16
CA LYS A 31 6.92 -9.08 -5.95
C LYS A 31 6.05 -10.02 -5.11
N PRO A 32 6.52 -10.62 -3.99
CA PRO A 32 5.66 -11.46 -3.17
C PRO A 32 4.44 -10.70 -2.64
N LEU A 33 4.66 -9.48 -2.11
CA LEU A 33 3.61 -8.62 -1.59
C LEU A 33 2.63 -8.19 -2.71
N LEU A 34 3.16 -7.77 -3.86
CA LEU A 34 2.35 -7.35 -5.01
C LEU A 34 1.49 -8.51 -5.55
N LYS A 35 2.01 -9.74 -5.56
CA LYS A 35 1.24 -10.95 -5.93
C LYS A 35 0.09 -11.21 -4.96
N GLU A 36 0.31 -11.05 -3.67
CA GLU A 36 -0.75 -11.19 -2.67
C GLU A 36 -1.84 -10.13 -2.83
N MET A 37 -1.45 -8.87 -3.06
CA MET A 37 -2.38 -7.77 -3.29
C MET A 37 -3.23 -8.01 -4.54
N LYS A 38 -2.59 -8.47 -5.62
CA LYS A 38 -3.29 -8.87 -6.86
C LYS A 38 -4.28 -10.00 -6.62
N ARG A 39 -3.88 -11.06 -5.90
CA ARG A 39 -4.78 -12.18 -5.54
C ARG A 39 -5.93 -11.71 -4.65
N GLY A 40 -5.67 -10.77 -3.76
CA GLY A 40 -6.65 -10.12 -2.89
C GLY A 40 -7.56 -9.11 -3.60
N LYS A 41 -7.36 -8.86 -4.90
CA LYS A 41 -8.09 -7.86 -5.69
C LYS A 41 -7.99 -6.44 -5.09
N GLU A 42 -6.81 -6.10 -4.58
CA GLU A 42 -6.51 -4.82 -3.94
C GLU A 42 -6.03 -3.82 -5.01
N PHE A 43 -6.97 -3.25 -5.79
CA PHE A 43 -6.65 -2.40 -6.95
C PHE A 43 -6.42 -0.93 -6.62
N HIS A 44 -6.88 -0.46 -5.46
CA HIS A 44 -6.69 0.92 -5.00
C HIS A 44 -5.64 0.92 -3.90
N VAL A 45 -4.43 1.34 -4.24
CA VAL A 45 -3.25 1.26 -3.37
C VAL A 45 -2.66 2.64 -3.16
N ILE A 46 -2.30 2.95 -1.92
CA ILE A 46 -1.53 4.13 -1.55
C ILE A 46 -0.18 3.65 -1.04
N PHE A 47 0.91 4.16 -1.62
CA PHE A 47 2.25 3.89 -1.14
C PHE A 47 2.73 5.05 -0.26
N ASP A 48 2.98 4.75 1.02
CA ASP A 48 3.65 5.66 1.94
C ASP A 48 5.14 5.32 1.98
N CYS A 49 5.90 5.88 1.03
CA CYS A 49 7.34 5.64 0.90
C CYS A 49 8.05 6.77 0.15
N GLY A 50 9.38 6.75 0.21
CA GLY A 50 10.21 7.66 -0.58
C GLY A 50 10.14 7.39 -2.09
N HIS A 51 10.46 8.41 -2.88
CA HIS A 51 10.39 8.37 -4.35
C HIS A 51 11.23 7.23 -4.98
N GLU A 52 12.42 6.94 -4.45
CA GLU A 52 13.26 5.84 -4.94
C GLU A 52 12.59 4.48 -4.76
N MET A 53 11.95 4.26 -3.61
CA MET A 53 11.23 3.02 -3.33
C MET A 53 9.97 2.91 -4.20
N ALA A 54 9.22 4.01 -4.35
CA ALA A 54 8.09 4.05 -5.25
C ALA A 54 8.50 3.69 -6.70
N ALA A 55 9.59 4.28 -7.20
CA ALA A 55 10.12 3.95 -8.52
C ALA A 55 10.56 2.48 -8.63
N GLY A 56 11.14 1.92 -7.57
CA GLY A 56 11.51 0.51 -7.50
C GLY A 56 10.31 -0.44 -7.50
N ILE A 57 9.22 -0.08 -6.85
CA ILE A 57 7.97 -0.86 -6.82
C ILE A 57 7.26 -0.79 -8.17
N LEU A 58 7.18 0.39 -8.80
CA LEU A 58 6.50 0.58 -10.08
C LEU A 58 7.18 -0.16 -11.26
N LYS A 59 8.45 -0.54 -11.11
CA LYS A 59 9.19 -1.33 -12.12
C LYS A 59 8.96 -2.85 -12.02
N GLN A 60 8.36 -3.34 -10.93
CA GLN A 60 8.20 -4.77 -10.64
C GLN A 60 6.89 -5.33 -11.18
#